data_AF-D7GA41-F1
#
_entry.id   AF-D7GA41-F1
#
_cell.length_a   1.000
_cell.length_b   1.000
_cell.length_c   1.000
_cell.angle_alpha   90.00
_cell.angle_beta   90.00
_cell.angle_gamma   90.00
#
_symmetry.space_group_name_H-M   'P 1'
#
loop_
_entity.id
_entity.type
_entity.pdbx_description
1 polymer ?
#
loop_
_entity_poly.entity_id
_entity_poly.type
_entity_poly.pdbx_seq_one_letter_code
_entity_poly.pdbx_strand_id
1 'polypeptide(L)' 'DSRLKDEANLLVFPTLDAANITLNLIKNLTNALHVGPILIGASRPVHILTPSVTSRGVVNMTALAVLAANRKKSIIR' A
#
# COMPACT_ATOMS: atom_id res chain seq x y z
N ASP A 1 2.02 -24.13 17.28
CA ASP A 1 3.00 -23.58 16.33
C ASP A 1 2.36 -22.73 15.25
N SER A 2 2.91 -21.54 15.03
CA SER A 2 2.56 -20.68 13.90
C SER A 2 3.26 -21.17 12.63
N ARG A 3 2.60 -21.07 11.48
CA ARG A 3 3.23 -21.30 10.16
C ARG A 3 4.14 -20.14 9.74
N LEU A 4 3.97 -18.96 10.34
CA LEU A 4 4.76 -17.77 10.07
C LEU A 4 6.00 -17.79 10.98
N LYS A 5 7.15 -17.59 10.36
CA LYS A 5 8.45 -17.45 11.02
C LYS A 5 8.84 -15.97 11.00
N ASP A 6 9.64 -15.56 11.98
CA ASP A 6 10.16 -14.19 12.13
C ASP A 6 9.09 -13.12 12.44
N GLU A 7 9.53 -11.86 12.48
CA GLU A 7 8.68 -10.70 12.77
C GLU A 7 7.65 -10.45 11.67
N ALA A 8 6.43 -10.09 12.06
CA ALA A 8 5.35 -9.82 11.12
C ALA A 8 5.61 -8.52 10.34
N ASN A 9 5.58 -8.61 9.01
CA ASN A 9 5.75 -7.48 8.09
C ASN A 9 4.50 -7.16 7.26
N LEU A 10 3.44 -7.96 7.41
CA LEU A 10 2.15 -7.79 6.73
C LEU A 10 1.02 -7.95 7.75
N LEU A 11 0.18 -6.92 7.84
CA LEU A 11 -1.01 -6.91 8.70
C LEU A 11 -2.26 -7.02 7.83
N VAL A 12 -3.01 -8.09 8.01
CA VAL A 12 -4.32 -8.30 7.36
C VAL A 12 -5.41 -8.06 8.40
N PHE A 13 -6.36 -7.18 8.09
CA PHE A 13 -7.41 -6.78 9.02
C PHE A 13 -8.76 -7.39 8.64
N PRO A 14 -9.61 -7.74 9.63
CA PRO A 14 -10.93 -8.34 9.37
C PRO A 14 -11.95 -7.33 8.84
N THR A 15 -11.77 -6.03 9.11
CA THR A 15 -12.68 -4.95 8.69
C THR A 15 -11.89 -3.72 8.25
N LEU A 16 -12.55 -2.85 7.48
CA LEU A 16 -11.99 -1.57 7.03
C LEU A 16 -11.72 -0.62 8.20
N ASP A 17 -12.59 -0.62 9.21
CA ASP A 17 -12.43 0.24 10.39
C ASP A 17 -11.17 -0.13 11.19
N ALA A 18 -10.96 -1.43 11.43
CA ALA A 18 -9.75 -1.90 12.12
C ALA A 18 -8.49 -1.50 11.34
N ALA A 19 -8.48 -1.67 10.02
CA ALA A 19 -7.36 -1.26 9.17
C ALA A 19 -7.10 0.26 9.25
N ASN A 20 -8.15 1.08 9.12
CA ASN A 20 -8.03 2.53 9.11
C ASN A 20 -7.59 3.09 10.47
N ILE A 21 -8.13 2.56 11.58
CA ILE A 21 -7.72 2.95 12.93
C ILE A 21 -6.24 2.63 13.15
N THR A 22 -5.82 1.40 12.87
CA THR A 22 -4.43 0.99 13.08
C THR A 22 -3.46 1.74 12.18
N LEU A 23 -3.81 1.97 10.90
CA LEU A 23 -2.98 2.72 9.96
C LEU A 23 -2.76 4.17 10.44
N ASN A 24 -3.82 4.84 10.88
CA ASN A 24 -3.71 6.20 11.41
C ASN A 24 -2.96 6.25 12.74
N LEU A 25 -3.16 5.27 13.62
CA LEU A 25 -2.42 5.15 14.87
C LEU A 25 -0.92 5.03 14.60
N ILE A 26 -0.50 4.07 13.77
CA ILE A 26 0.92 3.85 13.43
C ILE A 26 1.52 5.10 12.77
N LYS A 27 0.80 5.70 11.80
CA LYS A 27 1.23 6.92 11.12
C LYS A 27 1.54 8.05 12.10
N ASN A 28 0.68 8.26 13.09
CA ASN A 28 0.87 9.32 14.09
C ASN A 28 1.95 8.99 15.13
N LEU A 29 2.08 7.72 15.54
CA LEU A 29 3.06 7.31 16.55
C LEU A 29 4.50 7.26 16.02
N THR A 30 4.68 6.87 14.76
CA THR A 30 6.01 6.53 14.22
C THR A 30 6.59 7.61 13.30
N ASN A 31 5.79 8.62 12.93
CA ASN A 31 6.12 9.56 11.84
C ASN A 31 6.55 8.85 10.55
N ALA A 32 6.16 7.59 10.36
CA ALA A 32 6.54 6.82 9.19
C ALA A 32 5.99 7.46 7.91
N LEU A 33 6.76 7.33 6.83
CA LEU A 33 6.34 7.82 5.52
C LEU A 33 5.15 6.99 5.04
N HIS A 34 3.98 7.63 5.00
CA HIS A 34 2.78 7.02 4.43
C HIS A 34 2.87 7.02 2.89
N VAL A 35 2.80 5.83 2.29
CA VAL A 35 2.70 5.63 0.84
C VAL A 35 1.41 4.86 0.55
N GLY A 36 0.46 5.53 -0.10
CA GLY A 36 -0.84 4.95 -0.41
C GLY A 36 -1.97 5.99 -0.49
N PRO A 37 -3.22 5.52 -0.65
CA PRO A 37 -3.64 4.11 -0.72
C PRO A 37 -3.26 3.43 -2.07
N ILE A 38 -2.92 2.14 -2.01
CA ILE A 38 -2.57 1.34 -3.20
C ILE A 38 -3.75 0.43 -3.54
N LEU A 39 -4.35 0.67 -4.70
CA LEU A 39 -5.40 -0.20 -5.24
C LEU A 39 -4.79 -1.47 -5.84
N ILE A 40 -5.32 -2.62 -5.45
CA ILE A 40 -4.89 -3.95 -5.92
C ILE A 40 -6.08 -4.60 -6.65
N GLY A 41 -5.81 -5.41 -7.68
CA GLY A 41 -6.83 -6.18 -8.40
C GLY A 41 -7.41 -5.53 -9.66
N ALA A 42 -6.96 -4.32 -10.02
CA ALA A 42 -7.36 -3.67 -11.28
C ALA A 42 -6.69 -4.31 -12.50
N SER A 43 -7.35 -4.29 -13.67
CA SER A 43 -6.83 -4.85 -14.93
C SER A 43 -5.64 -4.08 -15.53
N ARG A 44 -5.50 -2.82 -15.12
CA ARG A 44 -4.38 -1.93 -15.43
C ARG A 44 -3.98 -1.17 -14.16
N PRO A 45 -2.71 -0.75 -14.01
CA PRO A 45 -2.29 0.04 -12.85
C PRO A 45 -3.06 1.36 -12.78
N VAL A 46 -3.79 1.53 -11.69
CA VAL A 46 -4.53 2.74 -11.38
C VAL A 46 -4.64 2.87 -9.86
N HIS A 47 -4.47 4.07 -9.35
CA HIS A 47 -4.54 4.36 -7.92
C HIS A 47 -5.37 5.63 -7.70
N ILE A 48 -6.11 5.65 -6.60
CA ILE A 48 -6.98 6.78 -6.21
C ILE A 48 -6.26 7.51 -5.09
N LEU A 49 -6.01 8.81 -5.27
CA LEU A 49 -5.37 9.66 -4.27
C LEU A 49 -6.41 10.51 -3.55
N THR A 50 -6.13 10.83 -2.28
CA THR A 50 -6.93 11.80 -1.53
C THR A 50 -6.39 13.22 -1.72
N PRO A 51 -7.23 14.26 -1.55
CA PRO A 51 -6.76 15.65 -1.64
C PRO A 51 -5.66 16.03 -0.62
N SER A 52 -5.53 15.24 0.45
CA SER A 52 -4.51 15.41 1.49
C SER A 52 -3.12 14.86 1.10
N VAL A 53 -2.97 14.24 -0.08
CA VAL A 53 -1.69 13.72 -0.55
C VAL A 53 -0.72 14.86 -0.89
N THR A 54 0.50 14.77 -0.39
CA THR A 54 1.57 15.75 -0.67
C THR A 54 2.14 15.56 -2.07
N SER A 55 2.87 16.55 -2.60
CA SER A 55 3.59 16.44 -3.88
C SER A 55 4.51 15.22 -3.93
N ARG A 56 5.24 14.94 -2.84
CA ARG A 56 6.07 13.74 -2.70
C ARG A 56 5.23 12.46 -2.76
N GLY A 57 4.06 12.45 -2.14
CA GLY A 57 3.11 11.33 -2.24
C GLY A 57 2.65 11.07 -3.67
N VAL A 58 2.34 12.12 -4.44
CA VAL A 58 2.01 11.99 -5.86
C VAL A 58 3.16 11.36 -6.65
N VAL A 59 4.38 11.84 -6.47
CA VAL A 59 5.57 11.28 -7.14
C VAL A 59 5.78 9.81 -6.80
N ASN A 60 5.67 9.45 -5.51
CA ASN A 60 5.81 8.06 -5.07
C ASN A 60 4.75 7.14 -5.70
N MET A 61 3.50 7.60 -5.77
CA MET A 61 2.40 6.84 -6.34
C MET A 61 2.51 6.71 -7.87
N THR A 62 3.00 7.75 -8.56
CA THR A 62 3.31 7.67 -9.99
C THR A 62 4.43 6.65 -10.25
N ALA A 63 5.49 6.66 -9.44
CA ALA A 63 6.57 5.68 -9.58
C ALA A 63 6.07 4.24 -9.40
N LEU A 64 5.19 4.00 -8.42
CA LEU A 64 4.53 2.70 -8.23
C LEU A 64 3.66 2.30 -9.43
N ALA A 65 2.86 3.22 -9.97
CA ALA A 65 2.00 2.94 -11.12
C ALA A 65 2.82 2.61 -12.38
N VAL A 66 3.91 3.34 -12.64
CA VAL A 66 4.84 3.07 -13.75
C VAL A 66 5.53 1.72 -13.58
N LEU A 67 6.01 1.41 -12.37
CA LEU A 67 6.61 0.10 -12.07
C LEU A 67 5.63 -1.04 -12.34
N ALA A 68 4.39 -0.91 -11.86
CA ALA A 68 3.34 -1.91 -12.07
C ALA A 68 2.98 -2.06 -13.56
N ALA A 69 3.00 -0.97 -14.33
CA ALA A 69 2.77 -1.00 -15.78
C ALA A 69 3.90 -1.75 -16.51
N ASN A 70 5.15 -1.46 -16.11
CA ASN A 70 6.34 -2.07 -16.69
C ASN A 70 6.48 -3.56 -16.32
N ARG A 71 5.94 -3.99 -15.17
CA ARG A 71 5.92 -5.40 -14.74
C ARG A 71 4.99 -6.30 -15.57
N LYS A 72 4.26 -5.77 -16.57
CA LYS A 72 3.46 -6.60 -17.50
C LYS A 72 4.35 -7.44 -18.44
N LYS A 73 4.97 -8.52 -17.93
CA LYS A 73 5.24 -9.79 -18.67
C LYS A 73 5.92 -10.97 -17.91
N SER A 74 5.76 -11.19 -16.59
CA SER A 74 6.56 -12.26 -15.93
C SER A 74 5.93 -13.15 -14.84
N ILE A 75 4.63 -13.10 -14.55
CA ILE A 75 4.06 -13.89 -13.43
C ILE A 75 3.04 -14.96 -13.88
N ILE A 76 2.97 -15.25 -15.18
CA ILE A 76 2.29 -16.47 -15.66
C ILE A 76 3.10 -17.05 -16.83
N ARG A 77 4.21 -17.68 -16.50
CA ARG A 77 4.84 -18.79 -17.24
C ARG A 77 5.45 -19.73 -16.23
#